data_AF-A0A6J4YK55-F1
#
_entry.id   AF-A0A6J4YK55-F1
#
_cell.length_a   1.000
_cell.length_b   1.000
_cell.length_c   1.000
_cell.angle_alpha   90.00
_cell.angle_beta   90.00
_cell.angle_gamma   90.00
#
_symmetry.space_group_name_H-M   'P 1'
#
loop_
_entity.id
_entity.type
_entity.pdbx_description
1 polymer ?
#
loop_
_entity_poly.entity_id
_entity_poly.type
_entity_poly.pdbx_seq_one_letter_code
_entity_poly.pdbx_strand_id
1 'polypeptide(L)'
;MLRESEEFLSVNWMEHFGGTDQEAQIAKIREHIELSLAKSGLFAVLNVGRILNQVQKFTEKKLAILHEPTRSDPSHSGVYGYRHEDLLVAELIMEMVMEIYPSRQT
;
A
#
# COMPACT_ATOMS: atom_id res chain seq x y z
N MET A 1 8.80 -5.10 3.20
CA MET A 1 9.25 -6.23 2.37
C MET A 1 8.11 -7.22 2.23
N LEU A 2 8.00 -7.89 1.09
CA LEU A 2 7.08 -9.02 0.95
C LEU A 2 7.54 -10.17 1.85
N ARG A 3 6.63 -11.02 2.29
CA ARG A 3 7.00 -12.33 2.85
C ARG A 3 7.37 -13.28 1.70
N GLU A 4 8.13 -14.35 2.00
CA GLU A 4 8.55 -15.33 0.97
C GLU A 4 7.39 -15.92 0.15
N SER A 5 6.21 -16.05 0.76
CA SER A 5 5.01 -16.59 0.12
C SER A 5 4.10 -15.55 -0.51
N GLU A 6 4.42 -14.26 -0.43
CA GLU A 6 3.59 -13.17 -0.95
C GLU A 6 4.07 -12.76 -2.35
N GLU A 7 3.13 -12.69 -3.30
CA GLU A 7 3.43 -12.29 -4.68
C GLU A 7 3.37 -10.77 -4.89
N PHE A 8 2.75 -10.04 -3.96
CA PHE A 8 2.53 -8.60 -4.03
C PHE A 8 2.37 -7.97 -2.65
N LEU A 9 2.56 -6.65 -2.59
CA LEU A 9 2.29 -5.86 -1.39
C LEU A 9 0.83 -5.41 -1.40
N SER A 10 0.08 -5.83 -0.39
CA SER A 10 -1.30 -5.42 -0.16
C SER A 10 -1.39 -3.92 0.15
N VAL A 11 -2.22 -3.21 -0.59
CA VAL A 11 -2.51 -1.77 -0.42
C VAL A 11 -4.00 -1.48 -0.65
N ASN A 12 -4.41 -0.23 -0.43
CA ASN A 12 -5.76 0.24 -0.71
C ASN A 12 -5.71 1.53 -1.51
N TRP A 13 -6.59 1.67 -2.51
CA TRP A 13 -6.72 2.90 -3.28
C TRP A 13 -7.61 3.89 -2.53
N MET A 14 -7.02 4.94 -1.96
CA MET A 14 -7.74 5.88 -1.09
C MET A 14 -8.87 6.61 -1.82
N GLU A 15 -8.63 6.99 -3.06
CA GLU A 15 -9.57 7.71 -3.90
C GLU A 15 -10.81 6.88 -4.27
N HIS A 16 -10.80 5.56 -4.02
CA HIS A 16 -11.98 4.71 -4.19
C HIS A 16 -13.16 5.22 -3.34
N PHE A 17 -12.89 5.72 -2.13
CA PHE A 17 -13.91 6.24 -1.23
C PHE A 17 -14.29 7.71 -1.51
N GLY A 18 -13.69 8.32 -2.54
CA GLY A 18 -13.97 9.69 -2.96
C GLY A 18 -13.57 10.76 -1.95
N GLY A 19 -13.90 12.02 -2.26
CA GLY A 19 -13.61 13.18 -1.42
C GLY A 19 -12.14 13.63 -1.44
N THR A 20 -11.87 14.78 -0.83
CA THR A 20 -10.50 15.33 -0.63
C THR A 20 -10.02 15.19 0.82
N ASP A 21 -10.84 14.63 1.71
CA ASP A 21 -10.51 14.46 3.12
C ASP A 21 -9.84 13.10 3.32
N GLN A 22 -8.53 13.16 3.57
CA GLN A 22 -7.69 11.99 3.75
C GLN A 22 -8.05 11.20 5.02
N GLU A 23 -8.45 11.88 6.10
CA GLU A 23 -8.82 11.19 7.34
C GLU A 23 -10.08 10.35 7.16
N ALA A 24 -11.08 10.90 6.45
CA ALA A 24 -12.30 10.19 6.11
C ALA A 24 -12.03 8.96 5.22
N GLN A 25 -11.13 9.07 4.26
CA GLN A 25 -10.72 7.95 3.40
C GLN A 25 -10.02 6.85 4.21
N ILE A 26 -9.08 7.21 5.08
CA ILE A 26 -8.40 6.24 5.96
C ILE A 26 -9.40 5.58 6.92
N ALA A 27 -10.38 6.32 7.44
CA ALA A 27 -11.45 5.75 8.25
C ALA A 27 -12.26 4.71 7.47
N LYS A 28 -12.57 4.96 6.19
CA LYS A 28 -13.25 3.99 5.33
C LYS A 28 -12.39 2.76 5.05
N ILE A 29 -11.09 2.92 4.82
CA ILE A 29 -10.17 1.78 4.66
C ILE A 29 -10.17 0.92 5.93
N ARG A 30 -10.10 1.53 7.12
CA ARG A 30 -10.18 0.81 8.41
C ARG A 30 -11.43 -0.04 8.57
N GLU A 31 -12.57 0.44 8.06
CA GLU A 31 -13.85 -0.28 8.12
C GLU A 31 -13.88 -1.54 7.23
N HIS A 32 -13.11 -1.55 6.14
CA HIS A 32 -13.23 -2.56 5.08
C HIS A 32 -12.04 -3.53 5.00
N ILE A 33 -10.89 -3.16 5.54
CA ILE A 33 -9.66 -3.93 5.37
C ILE A 33 -9.75 -5.35 5.97
N GLU A 34 -9.36 -6.35 5.20
CA GLU A 34 -9.36 -7.76 5.62
C GLU A 34 -8.06 -8.20 6.32
N LEU A 35 -7.04 -7.33 6.34
CA LEU A 35 -5.77 -7.65 6.98
C LEU A 35 -5.89 -7.72 8.50
N SER A 36 -5.36 -8.80 9.09
CA SER A 36 -5.18 -8.87 10.54
C SER A 36 -4.05 -7.95 10.97
N LEU A 37 -4.41 -6.72 11.36
CA LEU A 37 -3.46 -5.72 11.82
C LEU A 37 -3.19 -5.90 13.33
N ALA A 38 -1.91 -5.99 13.68
CA ALA A 38 -1.45 -5.96 15.06
C ALA A 38 -1.90 -4.66 15.75
N LYS A 39 -1.95 -4.65 17.09
CA LYS A 39 -2.31 -3.45 17.87
C LYS A 39 -1.42 -2.24 17.55
N SER A 40 -0.15 -2.48 17.23
CA SER A 40 0.83 -1.47 16.83
C SER A 40 0.92 -1.27 15.31
N GLY A 41 0.01 -1.85 14.53
CA GLY A 41 0.00 -1.69 13.08
C GLY A 41 -0.26 -0.24 12.68
N LEU A 42 0.32 0.17 11.56
CA LEU A 42 0.18 1.51 11.00
C LEU A 42 -0.20 1.40 9.53
N PHE A 43 -0.97 2.37 9.04
CA PHE A 43 -1.08 2.64 7.61
C PHE A 43 0.00 3.62 7.20
N ALA A 44 0.58 3.40 6.03
CA ALA A 44 1.47 4.33 5.39
C ALA A 44 0.83 4.81 4.08
N VAL A 45 0.80 6.13 3.88
CA VAL A 45 0.26 6.74 2.65
C VAL A 45 1.40 6.95 1.67
N LEU A 46 1.18 6.52 0.45
CA LEU A 46 2.15 6.56 -0.65
C LEU A 46 1.49 7.21 -1.87
N ASN A 47 2.26 7.96 -2.65
CA ASN A 47 1.82 8.43 -3.95
C ASN A 47 2.26 7.46 -5.05
N VAL A 48 1.31 6.96 -5.83
CA VAL A 48 1.54 5.93 -6.86
C VAL A 48 2.54 6.39 -7.93
N GLY A 49 2.39 7.60 -8.44
CA GLY A 49 3.32 8.14 -9.43
C GLY A 49 4.74 8.27 -8.90
N ARG A 50 4.89 8.71 -7.63
CA ARG A 50 6.21 8.85 -6.99
C ARG A 50 6.89 7.50 -6.81
N ILE A 51 6.20 6.48 -6.29
CA ILE A 51 6.81 5.16 -6.07
C ILE A 51 7.23 4.51 -7.40
N LEU A 52 6.40 4.64 -8.45
CA LEU A 52 6.70 4.08 -9.78
C LEU A 52 7.96 4.73 -10.36
N ASN A 53 8.02 6.07 -10.33
CA ASN A 53 9.16 6.82 -10.83
C ASN A 53 10.44 6.54 -10.03
N GLN A 54 10.34 6.44 -8.70
CA GLN A 54 11.48 6.19 -7.83
C GLN A 54 12.08 4.80 -8.10
N VAL A 55 11.25 3.76 -8.17
CA VAL A 55 11.73 2.40 -8.43
C VAL A 55 12.30 2.27 -9.84
N GLN A 56 11.67 2.87 -10.85
CA GLN A 56 12.17 2.86 -12.23
C GLN A 56 13.50 3.61 -12.37
N LYS A 57 13.73 4.64 -11.57
CA LYS A 57 14.97 5.43 -11.62
C LYS A 57 16.20 4.65 -11.12
N PHE A 58 16.01 3.77 -10.15
CA PHE A 58 17.12 3.10 -9.44
C PHE A 58 17.18 1.58 -9.70
N THR A 59 16.23 1.02 -10.45
CA THR A 59 16.16 -0.41 -10.75
C THR A 59 15.64 -0.65 -12.17
N GLU A 60 15.89 -1.84 -12.72
CA GLU A 60 15.27 -2.29 -13.98
C GLU A 60 13.85 -2.86 -13.74
N LYS A 61 13.36 -2.87 -12.50
CA LYS A 61 12.06 -3.44 -12.14
C LYS A 61 10.94 -2.50 -12.57
N LYS A 62 9.85 -3.08 -13.03
CA LYS A 62 8.62 -2.36 -13.36
C LYS A 62 7.53 -2.81 -12.41
N LEU A 63 7.15 -1.91 -11.51
CA LEU A 63 6.02 -2.15 -10.63
C LEU A 63 4.69 -2.03 -11.38
N ALA A 64 3.71 -2.80 -10.95
CA ALA A 64 2.33 -2.68 -11.39
C ALA A 64 1.43 -2.55 -10.17
N ILE A 65 0.47 -1.61 -10.22
CA ILE A 65 -0.56 -1.47 -9.19
C ILE A 65 -1.85 -1.95 -9.81
N LEU A 66 -2.42 -3.03 -9.27
CA LEU A 66 -3.62 -3.66 -9.78
C LEU A 66 -4.75 -3.49 -8.76
N HIS A 67 -5.92 -3.07 -9.24
CA HIS A 67 -7.12 -3.01 -8.41
C HIS A 67 -7.72 -4.41 -8.29
N GLU A 68 -7.73 -4.96 -7.08
CA GLU A 68 -8.09 -6.35 -6.78
C GLU A 68 -9.07 -6.38 -5.61
N PRO A 69 -10.27 -5.83 -5.79
CA PRO A 69 -11.24 -5.71 -4.71
C PRO A 69 -11.66 -7.09 -4.22
N THR A 70 -11.77 -7.25 -2.90
CA THR A 70 -12.40 -8.41 -2.30
C THR A 70 -13.85 -8.11 -1.97
N ARG A 71 -14.58 -9.11 -1.48
CA ARG A 71 -15.99 -8.94 -1.13
C ARG A 71 -16.21 -7.92 0.01
N SER A 72 -15.28 -7.82 0.95
CA SER A 72 -15.38 -6.87 2.06
C SER A 72 -14.41 -5.69 1.95
N ASP A 73 -13.36 -5.78 1.13
CA ASP A 73 -12.46 -4.67 0.85
C ASP A 73 -12.53 -4.22 -0.62
N PRO A 74 -13.49 -3.33 -0.96
CA PRO A 74 -13.69 -2.87 -2.33
C PRO A 74 -12.58 -1.92 -2.81
N SER A 75 -11.72 -1.46 -1.90
CA SER A 75 -10.58 -0.58 -2.23
C SER A 75 -9.27 -1.34 -2.36
N HIS A 76 -9.27 -2.66 -2.08
CA HIS A 76 -8.07 -3.46 -2.08
C HIS A 76 -7.35 -3.43 -3.44
N SER A 77 -6.03 -3.42 -3.40
CA SER A 77 -5.14 -3.38 -4.54
C SER A 77 -3.81 -4.03 -4.18
N GLY A 78 -3.06 -4.46 -5.19
CA GLY A 78 -1.74 -5.07 -5.01
C GLY A 78 -0.65 -4.30 -5.75
N VAL A 79 0.53 -4.15 -5.12
CA VAL A 79 1.76 -3.69 -5.79
C VAL A 79 2.61 -4.92 -6.15
N TYR A 80 2.71 -5.16 -7.46
CA TYR A 80 3.43 -6.28 -8.07
C TYR A 80 4.75 -5.83 -8.70
N GLY A 81 5.57 -6.80 -9.11
CA GLY A 81 6.75 -6.56 -9.95
C GLY A 81 8.09 -6.67 -9.21
N TYR A 82 8.09 -7.15 -7.97
CA TYR A 82 9.28 -7.44 -7.18
C TYR A 82 9.04 -8.63 -6.25
N ARG A 83 10.12 -9.26 -5.79
CA ARG A 83 10.12 -10.46 -4.93
C ARG A 83 10.62 -10.12 -3.52
N HIS A 84 10.49 -11.09 -2.61
CA HIS A 84 11.02 -11.00 -1.25
C HIS A 84 12.50 -10.57 -1.20
N GLU A 85 13.32 -11.13 -2.10
CA GLU A 85 14.77 -10.87 -2.23
C GLU A 85 15.13 -9.48 -2.79
N ASP A 86 14.16 -8.76 -3.37
CA ASP A 86 14.37 -7.42 -3.94
C ASP A 86 14.36 -6.34 -2.85
N LEU A 87 15.31 -6.41 -1.91
CA LEU A 87 15.40 -5.51 -0.75
C LEU A 87 15.43 -4.04 -1.14
N LEU A 88 16.17 -3.70 -2.20
CA LEU A 88 16.29 -2.33 -2.71
C LEU A 88 14.93 -1.76 -3.12
N VAL A 89 14.05 -2.54 -3.75
CA VAL A 89 12.71 -2.06 -4.13
C VAL A 89 11.90 -1.73 -2.88
N ALA A 90 11.98 -2.57 -1.85
CA ALA A 90 11.27 -2.34 -0.60
C ALA A 90 11.78 -1.08 0.13
N GLU A 91 13.09 -0.84 0.12
CA GLU A 91 13.71 0.38 0.68
C GLU A 91 13.25 1.63 -0.06
N LEU A 92 13.29 1.62 -1.39
CA LEU A 92 12.84 2.75 -2.22
C LEU A 92 11.36 3.08 -2.02
N ILE A 93 10.50 2.07 -1.82
CA ILE A 93 9.08 2.30 -1.48
C ILE A 93 8.97 2.94 -0.09
N MET A 94 9.73 2.46 0.88
CA MET A 94 9.71 2.97 2.26
C MET A 94 10.14 4.44 2.33
N GLU A 95 11.13 4.85 1.54
CA GLU A 95 11.58 6.25 1.45
C GLU A 95 10.50 7.21 0.94
N MET A 96 9.49 6.68 0.20
CA MET A 96 8.43 7.48 -0.42
C MET A 96 7.17 7.61 0.45
N VAL A 97 7.18 7.09 1.69
CA VAL A 97 6.08 7.25 2.64
C VAL A 97 5.86 8.74 2.91
N MET A 98 4.64 9.21 2.65
CA MET A 98 4.27 10.61 2.85
C MET A 98 3.76 10.84 4.27
N GLU A 99 2.90 9.95 4.75
CA GLU A 99 2.22 10.07 6.03
C GLU A 99 1.99 8.69 6.66
N ILE A 100 1.80 8.69 7.97
CA ILE A 100 1.56 7.48 8.75
C ILE A 100 0.33 7.69 9.63
N TYR A 101 -0.57 6.70 9.65
CA TYR A 101 -1.78 6.70 10.45
C TYR A 101 -1.85 5.45 11.34
N PRO A 102 -2.42 5.52 12.54
CA PRO A 102 -2.73 4.33 13.33
C PRO A 102 -3.66 3.38 12.58
N SER A 103 -3.41 2.07 12.65
CA SER A 103 -4.34 1.09 12.07
C SER A 103 -5.67 0.99 12.83
N ARG A 104 -5.64 1.29 14.14
CA ARG A 104 -6.82 1.31 15.02
C ARG A 104 -7.02 2.72 15.56
N GLN A 105 -8.27 3.13 15.75
CA GLN A 105 -8.56 4.34 16.52
C GLN A 105 -8.15 4.08 17.98
N THR A 106 -7.35 4.97 18.55
CA THR A 106 -7.03 5.00 19.98
C THR A 106 -8.21 5.45 20.80
#